data_AF-A0A918YGF1-F1
#
_entry.id   AF-A0A918YGF1-F1
#
_cell.length_a   1.000
_cell.length_b   1.000
_cell.length_c   1.000
_cell.angle_alpha   90.00
_cell.angle_beta   90.00
_cell.angle_gamma   90.00
#
_symmetry.space_group_name_H-M   'P 1'
#
loop_
_entity.id
_entity.type
_entity.pdbx_description
1 polymer ?
#
loop_
_entity_poly.entity_id
_entity_poly.type
_entity_poly.pdbx_seq_one_letter_code
_entity_poly.pdbx_strand_id
1 'polypeptide(L)'
;MGDPGRPPRLRAPGATRRPRLRGLLHHPRDRRGTGGGASGGLRTGLWRDAGPVPRLRPPGRLPGLPRHVSWLALNASPADVVLALTANFSAWGGYCARIATGLRTHYGFGDEACAFFDFFAEPAPDLDAQAASAVQAGLDSGTLDPDSAHTYGTLLQKYESMFWSTLS
;
A
#
# COMPACT_ATOMS: atom_id res chain seq x y z
N MET A 1 -33.38 38.96 -49.78
CA MET A 1 -34.48 38.20 -49.15
C MET A 1 -33.97 36.78 -48.94
N GLY A 2 -33.73 36.38 -47.68
CA GLY A 2 -33.06 35.12 -47.31
C GLY A 2 -32.51 35.15 -45.87
N ASP A 3 -33.43 34.94 -44.92
CA ASP A 3 -33.35 34.55 -43.49
C ASP A 3 -32.02 34.65 -42.67
N PRO A 4 -31.98 35.46 -41.57
CA PRO A 4 -30.92 35.43 -40.56
C PRO A 4 -31.37 34.67 -39.30
N GLY A 5 -31.06 33.37 -39.20
CA GLY A 5 -31.44 32.64 -37.97
C GLY A 5 -31.16 31.16 -37.94
N ARG A 6 -29.88 30.74 -37.84
CA ARG A 6 -29.57 29.38 -37.38
C ARG A 6 -28.26 29.31 -36.60
N PRO A 7 -28.28 29.10 -35.27
CA PRO A 7 -27.06 28.84 -34.51
C PRO A 7 -26.50 27.44 -34.82
N PRO A 8 -25.18 27.23 -34.69
CA PRO A 8 -24.54 25.94 -34.96
C PRO A 8 -25.00 24.88 -33.94
N ARG A 9 -25.26 23.66 -34.44
CA ARG A 9 -25.66 22.51 -33.62
C ARG A 9 -24.47 22.05 -32.77
N LEU A 10 -24.56 22.22 -31.46
CA LEU A 10 -23.66 21.60 -30.48
C LEU A 10 -23.82 20.08 -30.54
N ARG A 11 -22.70 19.39 -30.75
CA ARG A 11 -22.59 17.93 -30.75
C ARG A 11 -22.69 17.46 -29.29
N ALA A 12 -23.65 16.59 -28.98
CA ALA A 12 -23.78 16.00 -27.65
C ALA A 12 -22.50 15.22 -27.28
N PRO A 13 -22.00 15.31 -26.03
CA PRO A 13 -20.93 14.45 -25.57
C PRO A 13 -21.42 12.99 -25.57
N GLY A 14 -20.64 12.12 -26.20
CA GLY A 14 -20.91 10.69 -26.25
C GLY A 14 -20.96 10.07 -24.87
N ALA A 15 -21.88 9.12 -24.69
CA ALA A 15 -22.05 8.33 -23.48
C ALA A 15 -20.71 7.78 -22.97
N THR A 16 -20.30 8.23 -21.78
CA THR A 16 -19.15 7.68 -21.06
C THR A 16 -19.48 6.26 -20.61
N ARG A 17 -18.84 5.30 -21.30
CA ARG A 17 -18.86 3.88 -20.96
C ARG A 17 -18.19 3.71 -19.60
N ARG A 18 -18.98 3.40 -18.55
CA ARG A 18 -18.45 3.09 -17.21
C ARG A 18 -17.43 1.94 -17.31
N PRO A 19 -16.19 2.09 -16.83
CA PRO A 19 -15.29 0.96 -16.69
C PRO A 19 -15.79 0.06 -15.56
N ARG A 20 -16.06 -1.22 -15.86
CA ARG A 20 -16.31 -2.23 -14.83
C ARG A 20 -14.97 -2.57 -14.18
N LEU A 21 -14.68 -2.02 -13.00
CA LEU A 21 -13.53 -2.38 -12.16
C LEU A 21 -13.74 -3.75 -11.48
N ARG A 22 -13.82 -4.80 -12.28
CA ARG A 22 -13.80 -6.19 -11.80
C ARG A 22 -12.40 -6.73 -12.04
N GLY A 23 -11.44 -6.35 -11.19
CA GLY A 23 -10.05 -6.79 -11.40
C GLY A 23 -8.97 -6.40 -10.38
N LEU A 24 -9.27 -5.62 -9.33
CA LEU A 24 -8.21 -5.11 -8.43
C LEU A 24 -7.91 -5.97 -7.20
N LEU A 25 -8.47 -7.19 -7.09
CA LEU A 25 -8.30 -8.05 -5.92
C LEU A 25 -8.04 -9.54 -6.24
N HIS A 26 -7.62 -9.90 -7.45
CA HIS A 26 -7.37 -11.30 -7.80
C HIS A 26 -5.92 -11.58 -8.19
N HIS A 27 -5.18 -12.23 -7.28
CA HIS A 27 -4.07 -13.12 -7.62
C HIS A 27 -4.10 -14.37 -6.71
N PRO A 28 -3.53 -15.53 -7.13
CA PRO A 28 -4.20 -16.82 -7.12
C PRO A 28 -4.05 -17.55 -5.79
N ARG A 29 -5.12 -18.22 -5.37
CA ARG A 29 -5.11 -19.19 -4.29
C ARG A 29 -4.51 -20.50 -4.81
N ASP A 30 -3.38 -20.92 -4.24
CA ASP A 30 -3.17 -22.33 -3.91
C ASP A 30 -1.99 -22.53 -2.96
N ARG A 31 -2.30 -22.92 -1.72
CA ARG A 31 -1.69 -24.05 -1.00
C ARG A 31 -2.37 -24.19 0.37
N ARG A 32 -3.06 -25.31 0.57
CA ARG A 32 -3.54 -25.77 1.86
C ARG A 32 -2.34 -26.03 2.76
N GLY A 33 -2.23 -25.27 3.85
CA GLY A 33 -1.33 -25.52 4.96
C GLY A 33 -2.12 -25.29 6.25
N THR A 34 -2.49 -26.38 6.91
CA THR A 34 -3.04 -26.39 8.27
C THR A 34 -1.94 -26.07 9.28
N GLY A 35 -2.23 -25.17 10.21
CA GLY A 35 -1.39 -24.81 11.35
C GLY A 35 -1.59 -23.32 11.64
N GLY A 36 -2.32 -22.88 12.66
CA GLY A 36 -2.43 -23.46 13.98
C GLY A 36 -1.38 -22.85 14.90
N GLY A 37 -1.60 -21.59 15.30
CA GLY A 37 -0.96 -20.98 16.46
C GLY A 37 0.42 -20.34 16.25
N ALA A 38 0.46 -19.04 15.94
CA ALA A 38 1.68 -18.23 16.10
C ALA A 38 1.39 -16.79 16.56
N SER A 39 0.29 -16.54 17.29
CA SER A 39 -0.03 -15.19 17.81
C SER A 39 0.84 -14.74 19.00
N GLY A 40 1.92 -15.46 19.34
CA GLY A 40 2.73 -15.22 20.54
C GLY A 40 4.16 -14.68 20.31
N GLY A 41 4.67 -14.69 19.08
CA GLY A 41 6.11 -14.53 18.83
C GLY A 41 6.66 -13.09 18.84
N LEU A 42 5.82 -12.08 18.57
CA LEU A 42 6.35 -10.73 18.31
C LEU A 42 6.73 -9.88 19.52
N ARG A 43 6.58 -10.40 20.74
CA ARG A 43 6.71 -9.56 21.93
C ARG A 43 8.11 -9.47 22.53
N THR A 44 9.10 -10.27 22.13
CA THR A 44 10.28 -10.41 23.02
C THR A 44 11.68 -10.56 22.42
N GLY A 45 11.88 -10.72 21.11
CA GLY A 45 13.23 -11.01 20.57
C GLY A 45 14.11 -9.81 20.24
N LEU A 46 13.68 -8.96 19.29
CA LEU A 46 14.61 -8.04 18.62
C LEU A 46 14.87 -6.70 19.36
N TRP A 47 14.01 -6.32 20.31
CA TRP A 47 14.03 -4.98 20.90
C TRP A 47 14.62 -4.89 22.31
N ARG A 48 14.92 -6.04 22.95
CA ARG A 48 15.37 -6.05 24.35
C ARG A 48 16.85 -5.66 24.51
N ASP A 49 17.68 -5.96 23.52
CA ASP A 49 19.12 -5.68 23.54
C ASP A 49 19.52 -4.46 22.69
N ALA A 50 18.54 -3.72 22.16
CA ALA A 50 18.79 -2.45 21.52
C ALA A 50 19.18 -1.42 22.60
N GLY A 51 20.48 -1.27 22.83
CA GLY A 51 21.04 -0.09 23.51
C GLY A 51 20.49 1.20 22.88
N PRO A 52 20.63 2.36 23.54
CA PRO A 52 20.05 3.61 23.08
C PRO A 52 20.34 3.83 21.60
N VAL A 53 19.27 3.87 20.79
CA VAL A 53 19.39 4.10 19.35
C VAL A 53 20.09 5.45 19.18
N PRO A 54 21.27 5.50 18.53
CA PRO A 54 21.97 6.74 18.32
C PRO A 54 21.03 7.76 17.67
N ARG A 55 21.19 9.04 17.98
CA ARG A 55 20.46 10.10 17.26
C ARG A 55 20.86 10.03 15.79
N LEU A 56 20.12 9.26 15.01
CA LEU A 56 20.32 9.15 13.57
C LEU A 56 19.90 10.49 12.97
N ARG A 57 20.84 11.20 12.35
CA ARG A 57 20.51 12.33 11.49
C ARG A 57 20.24 11.75 10.11
N PRO A 58 18.97 11.65 9.66
CA PRO A 58 18.70 11.13 8.33
C PRO A 58 19.39 12.03 7.29
N PRO A 59 19.97 11.45 6.22
CA PRO A 59 20.40 12.22 5.05
C PRO A 59 19.24 13.12 4.58
N GLY A 60 19.53 14.35 4.15
CA GLY A 60 18.51 15.40 3.93
C GLY A 60 17.39 15.08 2.92
N ARG A 61 17.44 13.93 2.23
CA ARG A 61 16.44 13.44 1.27
C ARG A 61 15.54 12.30 1.79
N LEU A 62 15.82 11.75 2.97
CA LEU A 62 15.09 10.59 3.53
C LEU A 62 13.64 10.82 4.02
N PRO A 63 13.14 12.04 4.34
CA PRO A 63 11.83 12.14 5.01
C PRO A 63 10.63 12.11 4.06
N GLY A 64 10.81 11.87 2.75
CA GLY A 64 9.74 11.96 1.76
C GLY A 64 8.55 11.06 2.06
N LEU A 65 8.80 9.78 2.35
CA LEU A 65 7.76 8.80 2.65
C LEU A 65 7.04 9.11 3.99
N PRO A 66 7.73 9.27 5.14
CA PRO A 66 7.06 9.64 6.40
C PRO A 66 6.29 10.96 6.31
N ARG A 67 6.85 11.97 5.64
CA ARG A 67 6.17 13.27 5.46
C ARG A 67 4.90 13.12 4.63
N HIS A 68 4.93 12.30 3.58
CA HIS A 68 3.75 12.06 2.75
C HIS A 68 2.66 11.34 3.52
N VAL A 69 3.00 10.30 4.28
CA VAL A 69 2.03 9.58 5.13
C VAL A 69 1.42 10.49 6.19
N SER A 70 2.22 11.33 6.87
CA SER A 70 1.70 12.31 7.82
C SER A 70 0.77 13.33 7.16
N TRP A 71 1.07 13.75 5.93
CA TRP A 71 0.20 14.65 5.18
C TRP A 71 -1.14 13.98 4.82
N LEU A 72 -1.11 12.72 4.36
CA LEU A 72 -2.32 11.95 4.06
C LEU A 72 -3.24 11.83 5.28
N ALA A 73 -2.67 11.52 6.45
CA ALA A 73 -3.42 11.39 7.70
C ALA A 73 -4.16 12.68 8.12
N LEU A 74 -3.66 13.84 7.71
CA LEU A 74 -4.21 15.15 8.08
C LEU A 74 -5.13 15.77 7.00
N ASN A 75 -5.02 15.35 5.73
CA ASN A 75 -5.61 16.07 4.61
C ASN A 75 -6.46 15.22 3.65
N ALA A 76 -6.32 13.89 3.66
CA ALA A 76 -6.98 13.03 2.68
C ALA A 76 -8.20 12.32 3.28
N SER A 77 -9.12 11.89 2.41
CA SER A 77 -10.26 11.05 2.81
C SER A 77 -9.74 9.73 3.40
N PRO A 78 -10.26 9.27 4.56
CA PRO A 78 -9.84 8.01 5.15
C PRO A 78 -9.96 6.82 4.20
N ALA A 79 -10.99 6.79 3.35
CA ALA A 79 -11.19 5.71 2.38
C ALA A 79 -10.09 5.68 1.30
N ASP A 80 -9.67 6.85 0.81
CA ASP A 80 -8.59 6.96 -0.18
C ASP A 80 -7.25 6.54 0.42
N VAL A 81 -6.99 6.95 1.67
CA VAL A 81 -5.77 6.62 2.40
C VAL A 81 -5.69 5.12 2.69
N VAL A 82 -6.79 4.51 3.16
CA VAL A 82 -6.83 3.06 3.39
C VAL A 82 -6.58 2.30 2.11
N LEU A 83 -7.23 2.68 0.99
CA LEU A 83 -7.00 2.02 -0.29
C LEU A 83 -5.53 2.12 -0.75
N ALA A 84 -4.94 3.31 -0.65
CA ALA A 84 -3.54 3.54 -1.03
C ALA A 84 -2.55 2.78 -0.13
N LEU A 85 -2.74 2.79 1.19
CA LEU A 85 -1.85 2.12 2.14
C LEU A 85 -1.97 0.61 2.10
N THR A 86 -3.18 0.05 1.96
CA THR A 86 -3.38 -1.40 1.86
C THR A 86 -2.69 -1.97 0.61
N ALA A 87 -2.76 -1.27 -0.52
CA ALA A 87 -2.01 -1.66 -1.71
C ALA A 87 -0.50 -1.68 -1.44
N ASN A 88 0.02 -0.65 -0.77
CA ASN A 88 1.43 -0.55 -0.38
C ASN A 88 1.87 -1.67 0.57
N PHE A 89 1.05 -2.01 1.57
CA PHE A 89 1.35 -3.09 2.51
C PHE A 89 1.42 -4.46 1.83
N SER A 90 0.58 -4.73 0.83
CA SER A 90 0.66 -5.99 0.08
C SER A 90 1.99 -6.12 -0.69
N ALA A 91 2.49 -5.02 -1.26
CA ALA A 91 3.77 -4.99 -1.95
C ALA A 91 4.93 -5.19 -0.96
N TRP A 92 4.88 -4.51 0.18
CA TRP A 92 5.86 -4.65 1.28
C TRP A 92 5.99 -6.10 1.76
N GLY A 93 4.88 -6.80 2.02
CA GLY A 93 4.93 -8.20 2.45
C GLY A 93 5.60 -9.11 1.42
N GLY A 94 5.34 -8.87 0.12
CA GLY A 94 6.05 -9.55 -0.96
C GLY A 94 7.56 -9.27 -0.98
N TYR A 95 7.99 -8.04 -0.69
CA TYR A 95 9.41 -7.72 -0.54
C TYR A 95 10.03 -8.42 0.66
N CYS A 96 9.36 -8.43 1.81
CA CYS A 96 9.83 -9.14 3.00
C CYS A 96 10.04 -10.64 2.72
N ALA A 97 9.09 -11.30 2.06
CA ALA A 97 9.21 -12.70 1.69
C ALA A 97 10.46 -12.97 0.82
N ARG A 98 10.70 -12.09 -0.16
CA ARG A 98 11.87 -12.19 -1.06
C ARG A 98 13.18 -11.93 -0.34
N ILE A 99 13.22 -10.94 0.54
CA ILE A 99 14.41 -10.61 1.34
C ILE A 99 14.74 -11.78 2.28
N ALA A 100 13.76 -12.29 3.03
CA ALA A 100 13.95 -13.41 3.95
C ALA A 100 14.47 -14.66 3.22
N THR A 101 13.92 -14.95 2.04
CA THR A 101 14.39 -16.06 1.18
C THR A 101 15.84 -15.83 0.71
N GLY A 102 16.17 -14.62 0.28
CA GLY A 102 17.50 -14.26 -0.18
C GLY A 102 18.56 -14.33 0.92
N LEU A 103 18.24 -13.84 2.12
CA LEU A 103 19.12 -13.90 3.30
C LEU A 103 19.45 -15.35 3.70
N ARG A 104 18.46 -16.23 3.71
CA ARG A 104 18.67 -17.67 3.98
C ARG A 104 19.50 -18.34 2.89
N THR A 105 19.13 -18.11 1.62
CA THR A 105 19.70 -18.86 0.48
C THR A 105 21.12 -18.43 0.15
N HIS A 106 21.42 -17.12 0.20
CA HIS A 106 22.70 -16.59 -0.26
C HIS A 106 23.67 -16.23 0.86
N TYR A 107 23.16 -16.01 2.07
CA TYR A 107 23.97 -15.53 3.20
C TYR A 107 23.92 -16.45 4.43
N GLY A 108 23.12 -17.52 4.42
CA GLY A 108 23.07 -18.49 5.51
C GLY A 108 22.46 -17.96 6.81
N PHE A 109 21.64 -16.91 6.76
CA PHE A 109 21.01 -16.33 7.94
C PHE A 109 19.98 -17.30 8.54
N GLY A 110 19.97 -17.44 9.86
CA GLY A 110 19.00 -18.25 10.60
C GLY A 110 17.65 -17.57 10.78
N ASP A 111 16.68 -18.30 11.32
CA ASP A 111 15.28 -17.85 11.44
C ASP A 111 15.11 -16.62 12.33
N GLU A 112 15.88 -16.49 13.41
CA GLU A 112 15.80 -15.33 14.30
C GLU A 112 16.16 -14.02 13.57
N ALA A 113 17.16 -14.05 12.69
CA ALA A 113 17.57 -12.88 11.91
C ALA A 113 16.56 -12.54 10.79
N CYS A 114 15.75 -13.52 10.36
CA CYS A 114 14.74 -13.34 9.33
C CYS A 114 13.34 -13.06 9.90
N ALA A 115 13.12 -13.24 11.20
CA ALA A 115 11.81 -13.20 11.85
C ALA A 115 11.02 -11.90 11.60
N PHE A 116 11.72 -10.76 11.50
CA PHE A 116 11.09 -9.48 11.15
C PHE A 116 10.45 -9.53 9.75
N PHE A 117 11.19 -10.06 8.77
CA PHE A 117 10.70 -10.17 7.39
C PHE A 117 9.62 -11.24 7.27
N ASP A 118 9.78 -12.37 7.94
CA ASP A 118 8.77 -13.43 7.91
C ASP A 118 7.43 -12.93 8.47
N PHE A 119 7.45 -12.18 9.58
CA PHE A 119 6.24 -11.59 10.13
C PHE A 119 5.50 -10.68 9.15
N PHE A 120 6.21 -9.78 8.46
CA PHE A 120 5.57 -8.89 7.49
C PHE A 120 5.21 -9.59 6.17
N ALA A 121 5.79 -10.75 5.89
CA ALA A 121 5.42 -11.59 4.75
C ALA A 121 4.12 -12.38 4.97
N GLU A 122 3.71 -12.58 6.23
CA GLU A 122 2.49 -13.30 6.55
C GLU A 122 1.23 -12.49 6.13
N PRO A 123 0.22 -13.15 5.53
CA PRO A 123 -1.07 -12.52 5.27
C PRO A 123 -1.75 -12.04 6.56
N ALA A 124 -2.41 -10.89 6.51
CA ALA A 124 -3.13 -10.31 7.64
C ALA A 124 -4.65 -10.24 7.36
N PRO A 125 -5.38 -11.37 7.40
CA PRO A 125 -6.77 -11.45 6.93
C PRO A 125 -7.73 -10.53 7.68
N ASP A 126 -7.51 -10.31 8.98
CA ASP A 126 -8.34 -9.39 9.77
C ASP A 126 -8.12 -7.93 9.35
N LEU A 127 -6.88 -7.56 9.00
CA LEU A 127 -6.55 -6.23 8.49
C LEU A 127 -7.11 -6.05 7.08
N ASP A 128 -7.03 -7.07 6.24
CA ASP A 128 -7.61 -7.07 4.89
C ASP A 128 -9.13 -6.89 4.95
N ALA A 129 -9.80 -7.56 5.89
CA ALA A 129 -11.25 -7.42 6.10
C ALA A 129 -11.62 -6.01 6.56
N GLN A 130 -10.86 -5.42 7.50
CA GLN A 130 -11.07 -4.04 7.95
C GLN A 130 -10.86 -3.04 6.81
N ALA A 131 -9.79 -3.20 6.03
CA ALA A 131 -9.52 -2.35 4.88
C ALA A 131 -10.63 -2.44 3.83
N ALA A 132 -11.07 -3.66 3.48
CA ALA A 132 -12.17 -3.88 2.56
C ALA A 132 -13.47 -3.22 3.04
N SER A 133 -13.79 -3.34 4.33
CA SER A 133 -14.97 -2.69 4.91
C SER A 133 -14.89 -1.17 4.84
N ALA A 134 -13.73 -0.57 5.12
CA ALA A 134 -13.54 0.88 5.06
C ALA A 134 -13.65 1.41 3.63
N VAL A 135 -13.06 0.70 2.66
CA VAL A 135 -13.17 1.06 1.23
C VAL A 135 -14.61 0.93 0.74
N GLN A 136 -15.32 -0.13 1.14
CA GLN A 136 -16.72 -0.31 0.78
C GLN A 136 -17.61 0.80 1.35
N ALA A 137 -17.42 1.18 2.62
CA ALA A 137 -18.13 2.31 3.21
C ALA A 137 -17.84 3.63 2.48
N GLY A 138 -16.59 3.83 2.02
CA GLY A 138 -16.22 4.98 1.20
C GLY A 138 -16.91 5.02 -0.16
N LEU A 139 -17.02 3.86 -0.83
CA LEU A 139 -17.76 3.69 -2.07
C LEU A 139 -19.26 3.97 -1.89
N ASP A 140 -19.86 3.40 -0.84
CA ASP A 140 -21.30 3.52 -0.57
C ASP A 140 -21.70 4.95 -0.21
N SER A 141 -20.82 5.68 0.48
CA SER A 141 -21.02 7.09 0.85
C SER A 141 -20.61 8.09 -0.23
N GLY A 142 -19.94 7.64 -1.30
CA GLY A 142 -19.39 8.51 -2.33
C GLY A 142 -18.21 9.39 -1.87
N THR A 143 -17.56 9.02 -0.77
CA THR A 143 -16.42 9.75 -0.19
C THR A 143 -15.06 9.22 -0.65
N LEU A 144 -15.05 8.09 -1.36
CA LEU A 144 -13.87 7.56 -2.04
C LEU A 144 -13.71 8.22 -3.41
N ASP A 145 -12.54 8.78 -3.66
CA ASP A 145 -12.07 9.21 -4.97
C ASP A 145 -10.96 8.25 -5.47
N PRO A 146 -11.25 7.35 -6.41
CA PRO A 146 -10.27 6.41 -6.94
C PRO A 146 -9.03 7.06 -7.57
N ASP A 147 -9.17 8.24 -8.18
CA ASP A 147 -8.04 8.92 -8.84
C ASP A 147 -7.08 9.50 -7.80
N SER A 148 -7.62 10.06 -6.71
CA SER A 148 -6.85 10.50 -5.55
C SER A 148 -6.14 9.33 -4.88
N ALA A 149 -6.86 8.24 -4.60
CA ALA A 149 -6.28 7.03 -4.00
C ALA A 149 -5.14 6.44 -4.85
N HIS A 150 -5.32 6.37 -6.17
CA HIS A 150 -4.28 5.93 -7.10
C HIS A 150 -3.05 6.86 -7.08
N THR A 151 -3.29 8.18 -7.04
CA THR A 151 -2.21 9.18 -6.96
C THR A 151 -1.40 9.03 -5.68
N TYR A 152 -2.07 8.83 -4.53
CA TYR A 152 -1.41 8.59 -3.24
C TYR A 152 -0.59 7.30 -3.26
N GLY A 153 -1.14 6.20 -3.76
CA GLY A 153 -0.42 4.93 -3.92
C GLY A 153 0.83 5.07 -4.80
N THR A 154 0.71 5.81 -5.91
CA THR A 154 1.83 6.06 -6.82
C THR A 154 2.93 6.90 -6.17
N LEU A 155 2.56 7.91 -5.37
CA LEU A 155 3.53 8.74 -4.65
C LEU A 155 4.25 7.95 -3.55
N LEU A 156 3.54 7.09 -2.81
CA LEU A 156 4.15 6.17 -1.84
C LEU A 156 5.24 5.32 -2.49
N GLN A 157 4.92 4.65 -3.62
CA GLN A 157 5.86 3.81 -4.36
C GLN A 157 7.06 4.60 -4.90
N LYS A 158 6.85 5.84 -5.36
CA LYS A 158 7.94 6.73 -5.80
C LYS A 158 8.86 7.13 -4.64
N TYR A 159 8.30 7.48 -3.49
CA TYR A 159 9.10 7.83 -2.31
C TYR A 159 9.86 6.62 -1.75
N GLU A 160 9.25 5.44 -1.76
CA GLU A 160 9.92 4.18 -1.40
C GLU A 160 11.07 3.88 -2.37
N SER A 161 10.85 4.01 -3.68
CA SER A 161 11.91 3.83 -4.68
C SER A 161 13.07 4.82 -4.48
N MET A 162 12.76 6.09 -4.21
CA MET A 162 13.77 7.11 -3.93
C MET A 162 14.55 6.79 -2.65
N PHE A 163 13.87 6.29 -1.61
CA PHE A 163 14.51 5.82 -0.38
C PHE A 163 15.54 4.72 -0.70
N TRP A 164 15.15 3.69 -1.45
CA TRP A 164 16.06 2.62 -1.84
C TRP A 164 17.23 3.12 -2.70
N SER A 165 16.99 4.01 -3.67
CA SER A 165 18.06 4.61 -4.48
C SER A 165 19.03 5.49 -3.69
N THR A 166 18.63 6.03 -2.54
CA THR A 166 19.54 6.81 -1.68
C THR A 166 20.42 5.93 -0.78
N LEU A 167 20.07 4.66 -0.61
CA LEU A 167 20.81 3.69 0.21
C LEU A 167 21.76 2.79 -0.60
N SER A 168 21.54 2.68 -1.92
CA SER A 168 22.41 1.97 -2.87
C SER A 168 23.60 2.82 -3.29
#